data_AF-I9AH51-F1
#
_entry.id   AF-I9AH51-F1
#
_cell.length_a   1.000
_cell.length_b   1.000
_cell.length_c   1.000
_cell.angle_alpha   90.00
_cell.angle_beta   90.00
_cell.angle_gamma   90.00
#
_symmetry.space_group_name_H-M   'P 1'
#
loop_
_entity.id
_entity.type
_entity.pdbx_description
1 polymer ?
#
loop_
_entity_poly.entity_id
_entity_poly.type
_entity_poly.pdbx_seq_one_letter_code
_entity_poly.pdbx_strand_id
1 'polypeptide(L)'
;KYAIISSDYRSSINRDSLYFKAVYRLRIESERYNSRFKALDFEKAYVRNINSVSNLNTFGHITLLTVAIVAIKLGKYDEFRSLVALMQSA
;
A
#
# COMPACT_ATOMS: atom_id res chain seq x y z
N LYS A 1 -39.78 20.13 9.66
CA LYS A 1 -38.50 19.39 9.62
C LYS A 1 -37.86 19.66 8.26
N TYR A 2 -36.72 20.36 8.22
CA TYR A 2 -36.03 20.65 6.95
C TYR A 2 -35.16 19.45 6.57
N ALA A 3 -35.26 19.01 5.31
CA ALA A 3 -34.39 17.98 4.77
C ALA A 3 -33.19 18.68 4.09
N ILE A 4 -31.99 18.40 4.58
CA ILE A 4 -30.76 18.84 3.93
C ILE A 4 -30.55 17.92 2.73
N ILE A 5 -30.93 18.37 1.54
CA ILE A 5 -30.67 17.68 0.28
C ILE A 5 -29.28 18.11 -0.18
N SER A 6 -28.24 17.51 0.40
CA SER A 6 -26.88 17.71 -0.10
C SER A 6 -26.69 16.94 -1.40
N SER A 7 -26.31 17.64 -2.48
CA SER A 7 -25.89 17.01 -3.75
C SER A 7 -24.53 16.31 -3.65
N ASP A 8 -23.95 16.26 -2.44
CA ASP A 8 -22.67 15.62 -2.19
C ASP A 8 -22.81 14.10 -2.36
N TYR A 9 -22.19 13.58 -3.41
CA TYR A 9 -22.10 12.15 -3.68
C TYR A 9 -21.62 11.36 -2.46
N ARG A 10 -20.74 11.93 -1.61
CA ARG A 10 -20.24 11.23 -0.41
C ARG A 10 -21.31 11.00 0.65
N SER A 11 -22.38 11.79 0.63
CA SER A 11 -23.53 11.68 1.53
C SER A 11 -24.53 10.62 1.07
N SER A 12 -24.59 10.29 -0.23
CA SER A 12 -25.48 9.27 -0.77
C SER A 12 -24.90 7.84 -0.71
N ILE A 13 -23.63 7.69 -0.31
CA ILE A 13 -22.98 6.38 -0.17
C ILE A 13 -23.51 5.67 1.10
N ASN A 14 -24.09 4.49 0.90
CA ASN A 14 -24.43 3.59 2.01
C ASN A 14 -23.16 2.94 2.58
N ARG A 15 -22.66 3.46 3.71
CA ARG A 15 -21.47 2.97 4.39
C ARG A 15 -21.67 1.67 5.16
N ASP A 16 -22.93 1.33 5.48
CA ASP A 16 -23.25 0.12 6.21
C ASP A 16 -23.37 -1.12 5.33
N SER A 17 -23.57 -0.90 4.03
CA SER A 17 -23.56 -1.95 3.01
C SER A 17 -22.31 -2.83 3.10
N LEU A 18 -22.53 -4.14 3.07
CA LEU A 18 -21.45 -5.13 2.99
C LEU A 18 -20.55 -4.88 1.77
N TYR A 19 -21.13 -4.45 0.65
CA TYR A 19 -20.38 -4.11 -0.55
C TYR A 19 -19.42 -2.94 -0.33
N PHE A 20 -19.91 -1.84 0.27
CA PHE A 20 -19.06 -0.70 0.59
C PHE A 20 -17.92 -1.10 1.54
N LYS A 21 -18.24 -1.85 2.61
CA LYS A 21 -17.24 -2.33 3.58
C LYS A 21 -16.19 -3.24 2.93
N ALA A 22 -16.59 -4.11 2.00
CA ALA A 22 -15.67 -4.97 1.26
C ALA A 22 -14.72 -4.15 0.37
N VAL A 23 -15.25 -3.23 -0.44
CA VAL A 23 -14.44 -2.37 -1.32
C VAL A 23 -13.54 -1.43 -0.50
N TYR A 24 -14.06 -0.83 0.56
CA TYR A 24 -13.31 0.09 1.41
C TYR A 24 -12.18 -0.63 2.18
N ARG A 25 -12.33 -1.92 2.48
CA ARG A 25 -11.26 -2.74 3.07
C ARG A 25 -10.07 -2.91 2.12
N LEU A 26 -10.31 -3.06 0.82
CA LEU A 26 -9.24 -3.18 -0.18
C LEU A 26 -8.37 -1.91 -0.25
N ARG A 27 -8.99 -0.73 -0.08
CA ARG A 27 -8.26 0.54 0.01
C ARG A 27 -7.21 0.52 1.13
N ILE A 28 -7.55 0.02 2.31
CA ILE A 28 -6.63 -0.03 3.46
C ILE A 28 -5.36 -0.83 3.11
N GLU A 29 -5.52 -1.95 2.39
CA GLU A 29 -4.37 -2.75 1.96
C GLU A 29 -3.52 -2.02 0.92
N SER A 30 -4.15 -1.29 -0.02
CA SER A 30 -3.46 -0.44 -0.98
C SER A 30 -2.69 0.71 -0.31
N GLU A 31 -3.28 1.38 0.67
CA GLU A 31 -2.62 2.44 1.45
C GLU A 31 -1.43 1.90 2.25
N ARG A 32 -1.60 0.72 2.85
CA ARG A 32 -0.54 0.02 3.57
C ARG A 32 0.63 -0.34 2.64
N TYR A 33 0.33 -0.86 1.46
CA TYR A 33 1.35 -1.14 0.44
C TYR A 33 2.11 0.12 0.04
N ASN A 34 1.38 1.20 -0.24
CA ASN A 34 1.97 2.48 -0.59
C ASN A 34 2.89 3.01 0.54
N SER A 35 2.46 2.93 1.80
CA SER A 35 3.29 3.33 2.94
C SER A 35 4.60 2.56 3.04
N ARG A 36 4.60 1.26 2.70
CA ARG A 36 5.83 0.45 2.68
C ARG A 36 6.75 0.85 1.52
N PHE A 37 6.17 1.09 0.35
CA PHE A 37 6.92 1.56 -0.80
C PHE A 37 7.57 2.93 -0.55
N LYS A 38 6.85 3.84 0.12
CA LYS A 38 7.38 5.13 0.55
C LYS A 38 8.59 5.01 1.49
N ALA A 39 8.65 3.96 2.32
CA ALA A 39 9.79 3.73 3.20
C ALA A 39 11.10 3.44 2.43
N LEU A 40 11.03 3.09 1.14
CA LEU A 40 12.20 2.95 0.27
C LEU A 40 12.71 4.29 -0.31
N ASP A 41 12.05 5.40 0.02
CA ASP A 41 12.37 6.78 -0.41
C ASP A 41 12.45 6.97 -1.94
N PHE A 42 11.76 6.13 -2.72
CA PHE A 42 11.65 6.30 -4.17
C PHE A 42 10.75 7.47 -4.61
N GLU A 43 10.08 8.15 -3.67
CA GLU A 43 9.34 9.37 -3.96
C GLU A 43 10.26 10.53 -4.39
N LYS A 44 11.50 10.54 -3.89
CA LYS A 44 12.55 11.47 -4.31
C LYS A 44 13.46 10.79 -5.31
N ALA A 45 12.93 10.50 -6.48
CA ALA A 45 13.70 9.88 -7.54
C ALA A 45 14.91 10.77 -7.92
N TYR A 46 16.12 10.33 -7.59
CA TYR A 46 17.39 10.99 -7.98
C TYR A 46 17.69 10.85 -9.50
N VAL A 47 16.74 10.33 -10.27
CA VAL A 47 16.87 10.04 -11.70
C VAL A 47 16.09 11.04 -12.53
N ARG A 48 16.66 11.44 -13.67
CA ARG A 48 16.24 12.64 -14.42
C ARG A 48 15.19 12.40 -15.50
N ASN A 49 14.86 11.15 -15.84
CA ASN A 49 13.93 10.83 -16.93
C ASN A 49 12.82 9.85 -16.50
N ILE A 50 11.65 9.94 -17.14
CA ILE A 50 10.46 9.15 -16.76
C ILE A 50 10.68 7.65 -16.87
N ASN A 51 11.45 7.19 -17.85
CA ASN A 51 11.76 5.77 -18.04
C ASN A 51 12.60 5.24 -16.88
N SER A 52 13.59 6.02 -16.43
CA SER A 52 14.44 5.69 -15.29
C SER A 52 13.68 5.76 -13.98
N VAL A 53 12.76 6.72 -13.80
CA VAL A 53 11.85 6.73 -12.64
C VAL A 53 10.95 5.50 -12.65
N SER A 54 10.39 5.14 -13.81
CA SER A 54 9.58 3.92 -13.96
C SER A 54 10.39 2.67 -13.61
N ASN A 55 11.61 2.55 -14.12
CA ASN A 55 12.50 1.43 -13.82
C ASN A 55 12.86 1.36 -12.34
N LEU A 56 13.15 2.50 -11.71
CA LEU A 56 13.43 2.59 -10.27
C LEU A 56 12.23 2.11 -9.45
N ASN A 57 11.02 2.52 -9.82
CA ASN A 57 9.80 2.07 -9.15
C ASN A 57 9.56 0.57 -9.34
N THR A 58 9.82 0.04 -10.53
CA THR A 58 9.77 -1.41 -10.79
C THR A 58 10.72 -2.18 -9.86
N PHE A 59 11.96 -1.70 -9.70
CA PHE A 59 12.90 -2.29 -8.74
C PHE A 59 12.34 -2.26 -7.31
N GLY A 60 11.74 -1.15 -6.89
CA GLY A 60 11.14 -1.06 -5.56
C GLY A 60 9.98 -2.03 -5.31
N HIS A 61 9.19 -2.34 -6.34
CA HIS A 61 8.17 -3.37 -6.22
C HIS A 61 8.78 -4.77 -6.15
N ILE A 62 9.81 -5.05 -6.97
CA ILE A 62 10.53 -6.34 -6.95
C ILE A 62 11.19 -6.57 -5.58
N THR A 63 11.82 -5.56 -4.99
CA THR A 63 12.46 -5.69 -3.66
C THR A 63 11.43 -5.98 -2.57
N LEU A 64 10.29 -5.29 -2.54
CA LEU A 64 9.21 -5.58 -1.58
C LEU A 64 8.68 -7.01 -1.70
N LEU A 65 8.46 -7.49 -2.94
CA LEU A 65 8.04 -8.87 -3.18
C LEU A 65 9.10 -9.87 -2.72
N THR A 66 10.37 -9.56 -2.94
CA THR A 66 11.49 -10.41 -2.52
C THR A 66 11.54 -10.55 -1.00
N VAL A 67 11.40 -9.43 -0.26
CA VAL A 67 11.32 -9.43 1.21
C VAL A 67 10.17 -10.29 1.70
N ALA A 68 9.00 -10.19 1.07
CA ALA A 68 7.85 -11.02 1.44
C ALA A 68 8.10 -12.51 1.21
N ILE A 69 8.70 -12.88 0.07
CA ILE A 69 9.04 -14.27 -0.24
C ILE A 69 10.05 -14.83 0.76
N VAL A 70 11.09 -14.05 1.09
CA VAL A 70 12.13 -14.47 2.07
C VAL A 70 11.51 -14.67 3.45
N ALA A 71 10.66 -13.75 3.91
CA ALA A 71 9.95 -13.88 5.18
C ALA A 71 9.10 -15.16 5.26
N ILE A 72 8.37 -15.49 4.18
CA ILE A 72 7.61 -16.74 4.07
C ILE A 72 8.53 -17.96 4.14
N LYS A 73 9.66 -17.94 3.41
CA LYS A 73 10.63 -19.04 3.39
C LYS A 73 11.31 -19.26 4.75
N LEU A 74 11.51 -18.19 5.52
CA LEU A 74 12.05 -18.26 6.89
C LEU A 74 11.00 -18.61 7.95
N GLY A 75 9.73 -18.77 7.58
CA GLY A 75 8.62 -19.02 8.52
C GLY A 75 8.25 -17.80 9.38
N LYS A 76 8.75 -16.61 9.05
CA LYS A 76 8.54 -15.36 9.81
C LYS A 76 7.44 -14.53 9.16
N TYR A 77 6.21 -15.02 9.26
CA TYR A 77 5.03 -14.42 8.63
C TYR A 77 4.63 -13.05 9.17
N ASP A 78 5.21 -12.60 10.28
CA ASP A 78 4.97 -11.26 10.81
C ASP A 78 5.91 -10.21 10.20
N GLU A 79 7.04 -10.65 9.65
CA GLU A 79 8.17 -9.80 9.25
C GLU A 79 8.19 -9.47 7.75
N PHE A 80 7.31 -10.05 6.94
CA PHE A 80 7.18 -9.73 5.50
C PHE A 80 6.92 -8.24 5.22
N ARG A 81 6.56 -7.49 6.25
CA ARG A 81 6.16 -6.09 6.20
C ARG A 81 7.34 -5.12 6.34
N SER A 82 8.50 -5.60 6.80
CA SER A 82 9.66 -4.75 7.10
C SER A 82 10.96 -5.48 6.81
N LEU A 83 11.75 -4.92 5.88
CA LEU A 83 13.10 -5.41 5.60
C LEU A 83 13.99 -5.33 6.86
N VAL A 84 13.89 -4.24 7.61
CA VAL A 84 14.70 -4.04 8.83
C VAL A 84 14.37 -5.08 9.89
N ALA A 85 13.07 -5.36 10.12
CA ALA A 85 12.67 -6.38 11.07
C ALA A 85 13.16 -7.77 10.64
N LEU A 86 13.00 -8.09 9.34
CA LEU A 86 13.48 -9.35 8.79
C LEU A 86 15.00 -9.52 8.95
N MET A 87 15.77 -8.45 8.75
CA MET A 87 17.23 -8.44 8.92
C MET A 87 17.65 -8.53 10.39
N GLN A 88 16.91 -7.92 11.32
CA GLN A 88 17.20 -7.99 12.75
C GLN A 88 16.88 -9.34 13.37
N SER A 89 15.87 -10.03 12.82
CA SER A 89 15.45 -11.33 13.29
C SER A 89 16.24 -12.49 12.68
N ALA A 90 16.92 -12.28 11.55
CA ALA A 90 17.72 -13.28 10.83
C ALA A 90 18.96 -13.70 11.64
#